data_AF-A0A3C1T681-F1
#
_entry.id   AF-A0A3C1T681-F1
#
_cell.length_a   1.000
_cell.length_b   1.000
_cell.length_c   1.000
_cell.angle_alpha   90.00
_cell.angle_beta   90.00
_cell.angle_gamma   90.00
#
_symmetry.space_group_name_H-M   'P 1'
#
loop_
_entity.id
_entity.type
_entity.pdbx_description
1 polymer ?
#
loop_
_entity_poly.entity_id
_entity_poly.type
_entity_poly.pdbx_seq_one_letter_code
_entity_poly.pdbx_strand_id
1 'polypeptide(L)' 'MLAPATGFYSTAGLGKNEVRLAYVINVTAINAAMDCLEKALEQYPGRTS' A
#
# COMPACT_ATOMS: atom_id res chain seq x y z
N MET A 1 1.31 5.98 -8.28
CA MET A 1 1.97 4.67 -8.52
C MET A 1 2.11 3.96 -7.18
N LEU A 2 1.78 2.66 -7.10
CA LEU A 2 1.92 1.85 -5.89
C LEU A 2 2.96 0.75 -6.14
N ALA A 3 3.94 0.62 -5.25
CA ALA A 3 5.01 -0.36 -5.37
C ALA A 3 5.32 -1.02 -4.01
N PRO A 4 5.68 -2.32 -3.97
CA PRO A 4 6.14 -2.97 -2.75
C PRO A 4 7.34 -2.23 -2.11
N ALA A 5 7.38 -2.20 -0.78
CA ALA A 5 8.49 -1.58 -0.04
C ALA A 5 9.68 -2.54 0.18
N THR A 6 9.50 -3.85 -0.04
CA THR A 6 10.54 -4.88 0.17
C THR A 6 11.86 -4.59 -0.55
N GLY A 7 11.82 -4.04 -1.76
CA GLY A 7 13.03 -3.67 -2.52
C GLY A 7 13.72 -2.39 -2.05
N PHE A 8 13.20 -1.71 -1.03
CA PHE A 8 13.76 -0.45 -0.50
C PHE A 8 14.59 -0.66 0.76
N TYR A 9 14.33 -1.74 1.50
CA TYR A 9 15.06 -2.06 2.72
C TYR A 9 16.13 -3.12 2.44
N SER A 10 17.36 -2.85 2.86
CA SER A 10 18.45 -3.84 2.85
C SER A 10 18.31 -4.88 3.97
N THR A 11 17.52 -4.55 5.00
CA THR A 11 17.29 -5.41 6.17
C THR A 11 16.27 -6.50 5.85
N ALA A 12 16.66 -7.75 6.07
CA ALA A 12 15.79 -8.90 5.86
C ALA A 12 14.51 -8.81 6.71
N GLY A 13 13.36 -9.03 6.08
CA GLY A 13 12.05 -9.06 6.75
C GLY A 13 11.29 -7.74 6.75
N LEU A 14 11.93 -6.61 6.47
CA LEU A 14 11.26 -5.31 6.36
C LEU A 14 10.52 -5.15 5.03
N GLY A 15 9.49 -4.30 5.02
CA GLY A 15 8.73 -3.97 3.82
C GLY A 15 7.71 -5.01 3.36
N LYS A 16 7.55 -6.14 4.08
CA LYS A 16 6.63 -7.23 3.69
C LYS A 16 5.16 -6.81 3.68
N ASN A 17 4.77 -5.95 4.62
CA ASN A 17 3.40 -5.44 4.76
C ASN A 17 3.33 -3.93 4.48
N GLU A 18 4.31 -3.41 3.74
CA GLU A 18 4.42 -1.98 3.48
C GLU A 18 4.49 -1.74 1.98
N VAL A 19 3.86 -0.65 1.55
CA VAL A 19 3.84 -0.22 0.16
C VAL A 19 4.19 1.25 0.08
N ARG A 20 4.81 1.63 -1.03
CA ARG A 20 5.14 3.01 -1.33
C ARG A 20 4.12 3.54 -2.32
N LEU A 21 3.55 4.70 -2.00
CA LEU A 21 2.70 5.45 -2.91
C LEU A 21 3.45 6.69 -3.39
N ALA A 22 3.74 6.73 -4.69
CA ALA A 22 4.18 7.95 -5.33
C ALA A 22 2.94 8.75 -5.74
N TYR A 23 2.81 9.93 -5.14
CA TYR A 23 1.81 10.93 -5.49
C TYR A 23 2.32 11.75 -6.66
N VAL A 24 1.57 11.78 -7.76
CA VAL A 24 1.98 12.53 -8.95
C VAL A 24 1.10 13.75 -9.16
N ILE A 25 -0.23 13.69 -9.34
CA ILE A 25 -0.96 14.94 -9.74
C ILE A 25 -2.40 15.10 -9.17
N ASN A 26 -3.07 14.09 -8.59
CA ASN A 26 -4.51 14.19 -8.26
C ASN A 26 -4.89 13.77 -6.83
N VAL A 27 -5.26 14.75 -5.99
CA VAL A 27 -5.66 14.58 -4.57
C VAL A 27 -6.99 13.81 -4.45
N THR A 28 -7.95 14.05 -5.34
CA THR A 28 -9.25 13.38 -5.29
C THR A 28 -9.11 11.89 -5.57
N ALA A 29 -8.29 11.53 -6.55
CA ALA A 29 -8.05 10.14 -6.89
C ALA A 29 -7.33 9.37 -5.77
N ILE A 30 -6.39 10.02 -5.03
CA ILE A 30 -5.73 9.37 -3.90
C ILE A 30 -6.69 9.16 -2.73
N ASN A 31 -7.58 10.12 -2.44
CA ASN A 31 -8.59 9.93 -1.39
C ASN A 31 -9.51 8.74 -1.72
N ALA A 32 -10.04 8.67 -2.93
CA ALA A 32 -10.86 7.53 -3.35
C ALA A 32 -10.11 6.19 -3.31
N ALA A 33 -8.81 6.20 -3.63
CA ALA A 33 -7.98 5.00 -3.52
C ALA A 33 -7.76 4.56 -2.06
N MET A 34 -7.65 5.51 -1.12
CA MET A 34 -7.55 5.21 0.31
C MET A 34 -8.86 4.64 0.86
N ASP A 35 -10.01 5.19 0.46
CA ASP A 35 -11.33 4.64 0.83
C ASP A 35 -11.49 3.19 0.34
N CYS A 36 -11.05 2.92 -0.90
CA CYS A 36 -11.05 1.58 -1.45
C CYS A 36 -10.12 0.63 -0.66
N LEU A 37 -8.96 1.11 -0.23
CA LEU A 37 -8.01 0.34 0.57
C LEU A 37 -8.59 0.01 1.95
N GLU A 38 -9.23 0.97 2.61
CA GLU A 38 -9.92 0.77 3.90
C GLU A 38 -10.92 -0.39 3.80
N LYS A 39 -11.78 -0.37 2.79
CA LYS A 39 -12.75 -1.45 2.56
C LYS A 39 -12.10 -2.79 2.24
N ALA A 40 -11.01 -2.80 1.49
CA ALA A 40 -10.27 -4.04 1.25
C ALA A 40 -9.70 -4.64 2.54
N LEU A 41 -9.21 -3.83 3.48
CA LEU A 41 -8.71 -4.29 4.77
C LEU A 41 -9.81 -4.91 5.64
N GLU A 42 -11.03 -4.36 5.59
CA GLU A 42 -12.20 -4.95 6.25
C GLU A 42 -12.58 -6.32 5.64
N GLN A 43 -12.52 -6.44 4.31
CA GLN A 43 -12.93 -7.67 3.59
C GLN A 43 -11.88 -8.78 3.63
N TYR A 44 -10.59 -8.44 3.77
CA TYR A 44 -9.49 -9.40 3.73
C TYR A 44 -8.60 -9.35 4.99
N PRO A 45 -9.16 -9.58 6.19
CA PRO A 45 -8.39 -9.53 7.43
C PRO A 45 -7.33 -10.64 7.45
N GLY A 46 -6.08 -10.27 7.78
CA GLY A 46 -4.99 -11.23 7.97
C GLY A 46 -4.50 -11.93 6.69
N ARG A 47 -4.88 -11.46 5.50
CA ARG A 47 -4.42 -12.04 4.23
C ARG A 47 -2.93 -11.75 4.02
N THR A 48 -2.12 -12.80 4.04
CA THR A 48 -0.71 -12.77 3.67
C THR A 48 -0.53 -13.39 2.28
N SER A 49 0.31 -12.77 1.44
CA SER A 49 0.68 -13.27 0.11
C SER A 49 1.93 -14.11 0.15
#